data_AF-A0A165PZB0-F1
#
_entry.id   AF-A0A165PZB0-F1
#
_cell.length_a   1.000
_cell.length_b   1.000
_cell.length_c   1.000
_cell.angle_alpha   90.00
_cell.angle_beta   90.00
_cell.angle_gamma   90.00
#
_symmetry.space_group_name_H-M   'P 1'
#
loop_
_entity.id
_entity.type
_entity.pdbx_description
1 polymer ?
#
loop_
_entity_poly.entity_id
_entity_poly.type
_entity_poly.pdbx_seq_one_letter_code
_entity_poly.pdbx_strand_id
1 'polypeptide(L)'
;MSAESIARWNAIPLNRPYSGSPPLKRSRSDDGQSDQEDDSISLISRSPSPVDPMNVDQNIDKYDEYHRGTAREVITVETKLKSTNKGFAMLAKMGWAEGQGLGLSGEGRVDPIPFTVKNDSTGLGKVNQDFRMIETTVSQRRELDSERQTKESEEQRKAREDAAAKKAALQEEISTTLRAFYCELCDKQFKNVAQYDEHTNSYAHHHKARARDMQAAQKLMQGRGSKEDIDKRKEKERKREEKEMRKLAAAAGIKLAKPPALASASTAGADPAETSAGFKKSGWAAVSS
;
A
#
# COMPACT_ATOMS: atom_id res chain seq x y z
N MET A 1 -22.03 13.78 2.28
CA MET A 1 -20.80 13.93 1.44
C MET A 1 -21.18 13.81 -0.02
N SER A 2 -20.51 14.51 -0.94
CA SER A 2 -20.74 14.34 -2.38
C SER A 2 -20.30 12.95 -2.86
N ALA A 3 -20.92 12.43 -3.91
CA ALA A 3 -20.57 11.13 -4.49
C ALA A 3 -19.08 11.04 -4.91
N GLU A 4 -18.53 12.17 -5.36
CA GLU A 4 -17.11 12.31 -5.72
C GLU A 4 -16.17 12.13 -4.52
N SER A 5 -16.57 12.62 -3.34
CA SER A 5 -15.78 12.46 -2.11
C SER A 5 -15.67 10.99 -1.72
N ILE A 6 -16.78 10.25 -1.80
CA ILE A 6 -16.83 8.82 -1.49
C ILE A 6 -16.01 8.01 -2.50
N ALA A 7 -16.12 8.32 -3.80
CA ALA A 7 -15.33 7.68 -4.84
C ALA A 7 -13.82 7.87 -4.63
N ARG A 8 -13.40 9.09 -4.26
CA ARG A 8 -12.00 9.43 -4.00
C ARG A 8 -11.44 8.69 -2.78
N TRP A 9 -12.23 8.52 -1.72
CA TRP A 9 -11.83 7.74 -0.55
C TRP A 9 -11.75 6.24 -0.85
N ASN A 10 -12.68 5.70 -1.63
CA ASN A 10 -12.69 4.29 -2.04
C ASN A 10 -11.57 3.93 -3.03
N ALA A 11 -11.03 4.89 -3.77
CA ALA A 11 -9.93 4.69 -4.71
C ALA A 11 -8.54 4.60 -4.06
N ILE A 12 -8.41 4.89 -2.76
CA ILE A 12 -7.13 4.81 -2.04
C ILE A 12 -6.80 3.33 -1.80
N PRO A 13 -5.74 2.76 -2.43
CA PRO A 13 -5.43 1.35 -2.27
C PRO A 13 -5.08 1.03 -0.81
N LEU A 14 -5.64 -0.06 -0.28
CA LEU A 14 -5.38 -0.53 1.10
C LEU A 14 -3.93 -0.98 1.30
N ASN A 15 -3.26 -1.39 0.22
CA ASN A 15 -1.83 -1.70 0.23
C ASN A 15 -1.08 -0.53 -0.40
N ARG A 16 -0.37 0.24 0.43
CA ARG A 16 0.57 1.24 -0.05
C ARG A 16 1.83 0.48 -0.48
N PRO A 17 2.22 0.47 -1.78
CA PRO A 17 3.50 -0.10 -2.15
C PRO A 17 4.59 0.67 -1.38
N TYR A 18 5.44 -0.06 -0.69
CA TYR A 18 6.56 0.48 0.09
C TYR A 18 7.62 1.03 -0.88
N SER A 19 7.33 2.15 -1.53
CA SER A 19 8.35 2.99 -2.14
C SER A 19 8.71 4.04 -1.10
N GLY A 20 9.93 3.93 -0.55
CA GLY A 20 10.48 4.85 0.44
C GLY A 20 10.12 6.29 0.12
N SER A 21 9.26 6.87 0.96
CA SER A 21 8.86 8.27 0.82
C SER A 21 10.01 9.13 1.35
N PRO A 22 10.54 10.09 0.58
CA PRO A 22 11.53 11.02 1.10
C PRO A 22 10.89 11.93 2.16
N PRO A 23 11.64 12.37 3.18
CA PRO A 23 11.10 13.23 4.22
C PRO A 23 10.65 14.56 3.62
N LEU A 24 9.35 14.86 3.74
CA LEU A 24 8.74 16.16 3.43
C LEU A 24 9.16 17.21 4.48
N LYS A 25 10.44 17.54 4.55
CA LYS A 25 10.89 18.80 5.12
C LYS A 25 10.94 19.81 3.98
N ARG A 26 9.96 20.70 3.92
CA ARG A 26 10.06 21.91 3.11
C ARG A 26 11.22 22.73 3.65
N SER A 27 12.29 22.87 2.89
CA SER A 27 13.28 23.92 3.11
C SER A 27 12.60 25.24 2.78
N ARG A 28 12.55 26.13 3.77
CA ARG A 28 12.09 27.51 3.61
C ARG A 28 13.13 28.21 2.71
N SER A 29 12.75 28.54 1.47
CA SER A 29 13.49 29.46 0.62
C SER A 29 13.26 30.86 1.15
N ASP A 30 14.30 31.45 1.71
CA ASP A 30 14.34 32.85 2.14
C ASP A 30 15.01 33.64 1.02
N ASP A 31 14.20 34.09 0.06
CA ASP A 31 14.60 35.14 -0.88
C ASP A 31 14.30 36.48 -0.21
N GLY A 32 15.34 37.04 0.40
CA GLY A 32 15.32 38.33 1.10
C GLY A 32 16.65 39.03 0.92
N GLN A 33 16.86 39.59 -0.28
CA GLN A 33 17.95 40.51 -0.55
C GLN A 33 17.68 41.82 0.22
N SER A 34 18.47 42.09 1.26
CA SER A 34 18.66 43.43 1.80
C SER A 34 20.11 43.59 2.23
N ASP A 35 20.81 44.46 1.52
CA ASP A 35 22.16 44.90 1.82
C ASP A 35 22.23 45.51 3.22
N GLN A 36 23.04 44.93 4.10
CA GLN A 36 23.60 45.66 5.23
C GLN A 36 24.93 45.02 5.63
N GLU A 37 25.99 45.66 5.18
CA GLU A 37 27.36 45.45 5.63
C GLU A 37 27.47 45.81 7.12
N ASP A 38 28.34 45.06 7.80
CA ASP A 38 29.03 45.42 9.05
C ASP A 38 28.20 45.69 10.32
N ASP A 39 28.00 44.64 11.13
CA ASP A 39 28.15 44.73 12.59
C ASP A 39 28.33 43.34 13.22
N SER A 40 29.54 42.81 13.09
CA SER A 40 30.00 41.62 13.82
C SER A 40 30.34 41.99 15.27
N ILE A 41 29.33 42.32 16.09
CA ILE A 41 29.52 42.44 17.54
C ILE A 41 29.02 41.16 18.21
N SER A 42 29.98 40.40 18.74
CA SER A 42 29.78 39.16 19.49
C SER A 42 28.81 39.34 20.67
N LEU A 43 27.58 38.86 20.51
CA LEU A 43 26.50 38.83 21.51
C LEU A 43 26.77 37.90 22.73
N ILE A 44 28.02 37.48 22.96
CA ILE A 44 28.38 36.48 23.99
C ILE A 44 29.28 37.01 25.12
N SER A 45 29.66 38.29 25.11
CA SER A 45 30.51 38.88 26.16
C SER A 45 29.81 39.95 27.01
N ARG A 46 28.53 39.76 27.30
CA ARG A 46 27.89 40.41 28.45
C ARG A 46 27.81 39.39 29.59
N SER A 47 28.81 39.37 30.45
CA SER A 47 28.63 38.80 31.80
C SER A 47 27.38 39.46 32.41
N PRO A 48 26.42 38.70 32.96
CA PRO A 48 25.29 39.31 33.63
C PRO A 48 25.83 40.25 34.71
N SER A 49 25.37 41.52 34.72
CA SER A 49 25.72 42.43 35.81
C SER A 49 25.41 41.75 37.15
N PRO A 50 26.27 41.89 38.17
CA PRO A 50 26.00 41.37 39.51
C PRO A 50 24.60 41.79 39.96
N VAL A 51 23.77 40.82 40.30
CA VAL A 51 22.46 41.08 40.88
C VAL A 51 22.66 41.77 42.22
N ASP A 52 22.17 43.00 42.36
CA ASP A 52 22.18 43.70 43.64
C ASP A 52 21.29 42.92 44.63
N PRO A 53 21.83 42.37 45.73
CA PRO A 53 21.04 41.61 46.70
C PRO A 53 20.03 42.48 47.45
N MET A 54 20.07 43.81 47.25
CA MET A 54 19.22 44.82 47.90
C MET A 54 18.07 45.31 47.00
N ASN A 55 17.90 44.78 45.78
CA ASN A 55 16.77 45.13 44.92
C ASN A 55 15.52 44.32 45.33
N VAL A 56 14.68 44.96 46.17
CA VAL A 56 13.46 44.38 46.75
C VAL A 56 12.35 44.20 45.70
N ASP A 57 12.35 44.98 44.62
CA ASP A 57 11.28 44.97 43.59
C ASP A 57 11.34 43.74 42.66
N GLN A 58 12.52 43.13 42.47
CA GLN A 58 12.69 41.95 41.62
C GLN A 58 12.56 40.61 42.38
N ASN A 59 12.34 40.64 43.69
CA ASN A 59 12.37 39.47 44.57
C ASN A 59 11.07 39.27 45.37
N ILE A 60 9.93 39.76 44.89
CA ILE A 60 8.61 39.49 45.51
C ILE A 60 8.31 37.97 45.54
N ASP A 61 8.57 37.27 44.44
CA ASP A 61 8.37 35.80 44.37
C ASP A 61 9.39 35.01 45.22
N LYS A 62 10.50 35.66 45.60
CA LYS A 62 11.55 35.07 46.43
C LYS A 62 11.34 35.32 47.92
N TYR A 63 10.39 36.17 48.29
CA TYR A 63 10.07 36.48 49.69
C TYR A 63 9.59 35.24 50.46
N ASP A 64 8.85 34.35 49.78
CA ASP A 64 8.39 33.06 50.31
C ASP A 64 9.54 32.06 50.58
N GLU A 65 10.71 32.24 49.93
CA GLU A 65 11.90 31.41 50.14
C GLU A 65 12.60 31.76 51.47
N TYR A 66 12.65 33.05 51.82
CA TYR A 66 13.28 33.55 53.05
C TYR A 66 12.37 33.46 54.28
N HIS A 67 11.06 33.52 54.07
CA HIS A 67 10.06 33.34 55.12
C HIS A 67 9.27 32.06 54.86
N ARG A 68 9.89 30.90 55.14
CA ARG A 68 9.18 29.61 55.17
C ARG A 68 8.09 29.66 56.24
N GLY A 69 6.91 30.12 55.84
CA GLY A 69 5.70 29.98 56.63
C GLY A 69 5.40 28.50 56.88
N THR A 70 4.52 28.21 57.83
CA THR A 70 3.95 26.87 58.03
C THR A 70 3.49 26.30 56.69
N ALA A 71 3.92 25.08 56.39
CA ALA A 71 3.56 24.37 55.16
C ALA A 71 2.05 24.40 54.96
N ARG A 72 1.60 24.93 53.81
CA ARG A 72 0.18 24.96 53.47
C ARG A 72 -0.26 23.54 53.16
N GLU A 73 -1.28 23.05 53.86
CA GLU A 73 -1.91 21.78 53.51
C GLU A 73 -2.61 21.94 52.16
N VAL A 74 -2.25 21.11 51.17
CA VAL A 74 -2.94 21.08 49.87
C VAL A 74 -4.27 20.36 50.06
N ILE A 75 -5.35 21.12 49.97
CA ILE A 75 -6.72 20.61 50.11
C ILE A 75 -7.28 20.39 48.70
N THR A 76 -7.83 19.19 48.46
CA THR A 76 -8.53 18.85 47.23
C THR A 76 -10.04 18.91 47.44
N VAL A 77 -10.82 18.87 46.35
CA VAL A 77 -12.30 18.90 46.39
C VAL A 77 -12.89 17.76 47.24
N GLU A 78 -12.19 16.62 47.35
CA GLU A 78 -12.67 15.43 48.06
C GLU A 78 -12.22 15.36 49.53
N THR A 79 -11.23 16.16 49.93
CA THR A 79 -10.69 16.12 51.30
C THR A 79 -11.44 17.08 52.22
N LYS A 80 -12.12 16.53 53.23
CA LYS A 80 -12.79 17.33 54.27
C LYS A 80 -11.79 18.16 55.09
N LEU A 81 -12.22 19.35 55.50
CA LEU A 81 -11.41 20.24 56.32
C LEU A 81 -11.35 19.72 57.76
N LYS A 82 -10.14 19.59 58.31
CA LYS A 82 -9.93 19.15 59.71
C LYS A 82 -10.46 20.20 60.69
N SER A 83 -10.90 19.76 61.87
CA SER A 83 -11.33 20.65 62.96
C SER A 83 -10.23 21.55 63.51
N THR A 84 -8.96 21.18 63.31
CA THR A 84 -7.78 22.01 63.62
C THR A 84 -7.67 23.28 62.76
N ASN A 85 -8.36 23.32 61.61
CA ASN A 85 -8.34 24.48 60.74
C ASN A 85 -9.07 25.67 61.37
N LYS A 86 -8.44 26.86 61.37
CA LYS A 86 -9.01 28.08 61.94
C LYS A 86 -10.38 28.44 61.32
N GLY A 87 -10.56 28.19 60.03
CA GLY A 87 -11.83 28.43 59.33
C GLY A 87 -12.96 27.52 59.81
N PHE A 88 -12.66 26.22 60.02
CA PHE A 88 -13.62 25.28 60.61
C PHE A 88 -14.03 25.73 62.02
N ALA A 89 -13.06 26.10 62.85
CA ALA A 89 -13.32 26.57 64.22
C ALA A 89 -14.12 27.88 64.26
N MET A 90 -13.92 28.78 63.30
CA MET A 90 -14.70 30.02 63.17
C MET A 90 -16.15 29.74 62.76
N LEU A 91 -16.37 28.86 61.77
CA LEU A 91 -17.71 28.45 61.34
C LEU A 91 -18.48 27.75 62.47
N ALA A 92 -17.83 26.82 63.17
CA ALA A 92 -18.42 26.14 64.32
C ALA A 92 -18.87 27.11 65.42
N LYS A 93 -18.08 28.16 65.69
CA LYS A 93 -18.43 29.22 66.65
C LYS A 93 -19.62 30.08 66.20
N MET A 94 -19.88 30.16 64.90
CA MET A 94 -21.05 30.85 64.35
C MET A 94 -22.30 29.96 64.29
N GLY A 95 -22.23 28.73 64.85
CA GLY A 95 -23.37 27.81 64.92
C GLY A 95 -23.50 26.88 63.71
N TRP A 96 -22.50 26.81 62.84
CA TRP A 96 -22.47 25.85 61.74
C TRP A 96 -21.98 24.47 62.23
N ALA A 97 -22.70 23.40 61.88
CA ALA A 97 -22.31 22.02 62.17
C ALA A 97 -21.75 21.32 60.92
N GLU A 98 -20.78 20.41 61.11
CA GLU A 98 -20.20 19.64 60.00
C GLU A 98 -21.29 18.83 59.28
N GLY A 99 -21.35 18.96 57.95
CA GLY A 99 -22.36 18.30 57.11
C GLY A 99 -23.66 19.10 56.95
N GLN A 100 -23.80 20.25 57.61
CA GLN A 100 -24.94 21.14 57.41
C GLN A 100 -24.68 22.10 56.25
N GLY A 101 -25.68 22.26 55.37
CA GLY A 101 -25.70 23.30 54.35
C GLY A 101 -25.70 24.70 54.97
N LEU A 102 -25.07 25.67 54.31
CA LEU A 102 -25.09 27.06 54.78
C LEU A 102 -26.39 27.76 54.33
N GLY A 103 -26.88 28.73 55.12
CA GLY A 103 -28.11 29.50 54.82
C GLY A 103 -29.13 29.46 55.95
N LEU A 104 -30.16 30.31 55.89
CA LEU A 104 -31.13 30.48 56.98
C LEU A 104 -31.85 29.16 57.34
N SER A 105 -32.18 28.37 56.32
CA SER A 105 -32.83 27.06 56.46
C SER A 105 -31.87 25.89 56.25
N GLY A 106 -30.56 26.15 56.12
CA GLY A 106 -29.56 25.13 55.79
C GLY A 106 -29.68 24.54 54.37
N GLU A 107 -30.29 25.26 53.42
CA GLU A 107 -30.53 24.81 52.04
C GLU A 107 -29.26 24.82 51.16
N GLY A 108 -28.18 25.46 51.61
CA GLY A 108 -26.94 25.53 50.84
C GLY A 108 -26.34 24.15 50.58
N ARG A 109 -25.68 23.99 49.42
CA ARG A 109 -25.01 22.74 49.08
C ARG A 109 -23.86 22.45 50.05
N VAL A 110 -23.81 21.21 50.56
CA VAL A 110 -22.78 20.75 51.50
C VAL A 110 -21.44 20.55 50.81
N ASP A 111 -21.45 19.99 49.61
CA ASP A 111 -20.23 19.68 48.86
C ASP A 111 -19.81 20.83 47.92
N PRO A 112 -18.50 21.04 47.67
CA PRO A 112 -18.02 21.99 46.67
C PRO A 112 -18.51 21.65 45.25
N ILE A 113 -18.63 22.66 44.35
CA ILE A 113 -18.92 22.39 42.93
C ILE A 113 -17.72 21.66 42.32
N PRO A 114 -17.90 20.47 41.73
CA PRO A 114 -16.85 19.88 40.92
C PRO A 114 -16.61 20.75 39.70
N PHE A 115 -15.36 21.12 39.46
CA PHE A 115 -14.93 21.82 38.27
C PHE A 115 -13.87 21.00 37.55
N THR A 116 -13.87 21.09 36.23
CA THR A 116 -12.83 20.48 35.39
C THR A 116 -12.01 21.61 34.80
N VAL A 117 -10.71 21.62 35.11
CA VAL A 117 -9.80 22.56 34.46
C VAL A 117 -9.47 22.00 33.09
N LYS A 118 -9.83 22.75 32.05
CA LYS A 118 -9.48 22.39 30.68
C LYS A 118 -8.02 22.74 30.44
N ASN A 119 -7.18 21.71 30.37
CA ASN A 119 -5.76 21.86 30.03
C ASN A 119 -5.51 21.81 28.51
N ASP A 120 -6.55 21.53 27.72
CA ASP A 120 -6.44 21.37 26.28
C ASP A 120 -6.61 22.71 25.54
N SER A 121 -5.87 22.88 24.44
CA SER A 121 -6.02 24.02 23.51
C SER A 121 -7.19 23.89 22.53
N THR A 122 -8.01 22.84 22.65
CA THR A 122 -9.15 22.61 21.75
C THR A 122 -10.30 23.58 22.05
N GLY A 123 -11.12 23.92 21.05
CA GLY A 123 -12.35 24.68 21.28
C GLY A 123 -13.38 23.87 22.08
N LEU A 124 -14.29 24.55 22.78
CA LEU A 124 -15.48 23.87 23.34
C LEU A 124 -16.31 23.26 22.19
N GLY A 125 -16.81 22.05 22.39
CA GLY A 125 -17.64 21.35 21.40
C GLY A 125 -16.89 20.67 20.24
N LYS A 126 -15.59 20.93 20.05
CA LYS A 126 -14.80 20.28 18.98
C LYS A 126 -14.76 18.76 19.13
N VAL A 127 -14.58 18.28 20.36
CA VAL A 127 -14.61 16.84 20.67
C VAL A 127 -15.93 16.21 20.20
N ASN A 128 -17.08 16.85 20.46
CA ASN A 128 -18.38 16.34 20.02
C ASN A 128 -18.54 16.37 18.50
N GLN A 129 -17.99 17.39 17.83
CA GLN A 129 -17.98 17.45 16.37
C GLN A 129 -17.11 16.33 15.78
N ASP A 130 -15.92 16.11 16.34
CA ASP A 130 -15.00 15.07 15.92
C ASP A 130 -15.64 13.69 16.12
N PHE A 131 -16.32 13.45 17.24
CA PHE A 131 -17.08 12.22 17.46
C PHE A 131 -18.16 11.99 16.40
N ARG A 132 -18.95 13.02 16.07
CA ARG A 132 -19.96 12.91 14.99
C ARG A 132 -19.31 12.65 13.63
N MET A 133 -18.17 13.26 13.36
CA MET A 133 -17.42 13.02 12.13
C MET A 133 -16.88 11.58 12.08
N ILE A 134 -16.31 11.08 13.17
CA ILE A 134 -15.81 9.71 13.29
C ILE A 134 -16.95 8.71 13.12
N GLU A 135 -18.07 8.93 13.79
CA GLU A 135 -19.26 8.07 13.65
C GLU A 135 -19.78 8.03 12.21
N THR A 136 -19.88 9.18 11.55
CA THR A 136 -20.33 9.22 10.13
C THR A 136 -19.33 8.63 9.15
N THR A 137 -18.04 8.64 9.45
CA THR A 137 -16.98 8.16 8.53
C THR A 137 -16.55 6.72 8.78
N VAL A 138 -16.65 6.23 10.02
CA VAL A 138 -16.16 4.92 10.46
C VAL A 138 -17.30 3.94 10.79
N SER A 139 -18.57 4.40 10.86
CA SER A 139 -19.72 3.52 11.12
C SER A 139 -19.84 2.34 10.17
N GLN A 140 -19.32 2.46 8.95
CA GLN A 140 -19.23 1.34 8.02
C GLN A 140 -17.77 0.94 7.85
N ARG A 141 -17.45 -0.28 8.29
CA ARG A 141 -16.19 -0.94 7.92
C ARG A 141 -16.07 -0.85 6.40
N ARG A 142 -14.95 -0.32 5.92
CA ARG A 142 -14.64 -0.32 4.49
C ARG A 142 -14.65 -1.77 4.01
N GLU A 143 -15.68 -2.13 3.24
CA GLU A 143 -15.81 -3.47 2.68
C GLU A 143 -14.60 -3.76 1.78
N LEU A 144 -14.11 -5.00 1.84
CA LEU A 144 -13.09 -5.44 0.92
C LEU A 144 -13.68 -5.48 -0.50
N ASP A 145 -12.85 -5.24 -1.53
CA ASP A 145 -13.31 -5.28 -2.92
C ASP A 145 -13.95 -6.63 -3.27
N SER A 146 -13.54 -7.73 -2.62
CA SER A 146 -14.15 -9.05 -2.75
C SER A 146 -15.56 -9.14 -2.16
N GLU A 147 -15.80 -8.54 -1.00
CA GLU A 147 -17.13 -8.50 -0.36
C GLU A 147 -18.09 -7.64 -1.19
N ARG A 148 -17.58 -6.50 -1.70
CA ARG A 148 -18.33 -5.62 -2.60
C ARG A 148 -18.67 -6.31 -3.92
N GLN A 149 -17.75 -7.10 -4.50
CA GLN A 149 -17.99 -7.87 -5.73
C GLN A 149 -19.05 -8.96 -5.55
N THR A 150 -19.20 -9.55 -4.36
CA THR A 150 -20.23 -10.56 -4.10
C THR A 150 -21.64 -9.98 -3.87
N LYS A 151 -21.74 -8.75 -3.35
CA LYS A 151 -23.02 -8.06 -3.12
C LYS A 151 -23.51 -7.27 -4.34
N GLU A 152 -22.66 -7.11 -5.34
CA GLU A 152 -22.94 -6.34 -6.53
C GLU A 152 -23.96 -7.05 -7.44
N SER A 153 -24.92 -6.30 -7.98
CA SER A 153 -25.89 -6.82 -8.94
C SER A 153 -25.23 -7.23 -10.25
N GLU A 154 -25.85 -8.15 -11.01
CA GLU A 154 -25.31 -8.62 -12.29
C GLU A 154 -25.07 -7.48 -13.30
N GLU A 155 -25.89 -6.43 -13.23
CA GLU A 155 -25.77 -5.23 -14.07
C GLU A 155 -24.54 -4.38 -13.70
N GLN A 156 -24.24 -4.25 -12.41
CA GLN A 156 -23.03 -3.56 -11.94
C GLN A 156 -21.77 -4.40 -12.23
N ARG A 157 -21.85 -5.74 -12.15
CA ARG A 157 -20.78 -6.65 -12.57
C ARG A 157 -20.44 -6.45 -14.05
N LYS A 158 -21.47 -6.46 -14.90
CA LYS A 158 -21.32 -6.22 -16.34
C LYS A 158 -20.74 -4.84 -16.63
N ALA A 159 -21.19 -3.79 -15.93
CA ALA A 159 -20.63 -2.44 -16.09
C ALA A 159 -19.14 -2.36 -15.72
N ARG A 160 -18.70 -3.10 -14.69
CA ARG A 160 -17.27 -3.20 -14.35
C ARG A 160 -16.49 -3.96 -15.42
N GLU A 161 -17.01 -5.09 -15.88
CA GLU A 161 -16.40 -5.89 -16.95
C GLU A 161 -16.27 -5.06 -18.23
N ASP A 162 -17.32 -4.33 -18.62
CA ASP A 162 -17.29 -3.42 -19.78
C ASP A 162 -16.29 -2.27 -19.57
N ALA A 163 -16.20 -1.70 -18.37
CA ALA A 163 -15.22 -0.66 -18.06
C ALA A 163 -13.78 -1.21 -18.06
N ALA A 164 -13.57 -2.43 -17.58
CA ALA A 164 -12.28 -3.11 -17.62
C ALA A 164 -11.89 -3.46 -19.05
N ALA A 165 -12.83 -3.97 -19.85
CA ALA A 165 -12.65 -4.27 -21.26
C ALA A 165 -12.32 -3.00 -22.07
N LYS A 166 -13.02 -1.89 -21.83
CA LYS A 166 -12.70 -0.59 -22.44
C LYS A 166 -11.30 -0.11 -22.08
N LYS A 167 -10.90 -0.22 -20.80
CA LYS A 167 -9.55 0.16 -20.37
C LYS A 167 -8.49 -0.73 -21.00
N ALA A 168 -8.72 -2.04 -21.08
CA ALA A 168 -7.81 -2.99 -21.72
C ALA A 168 -7.67 -2.68 -23.23
N ALA A 169 -8.78 -2.45 -23.93
CA ALA A 169 -8.76 -2.07 -25.34
C ALA A 169 -7.97 -0.78 -25.60
N LEU A 170 -8.19 0.25 -24.76
CA LEU A 170 -7.42 1.51 -24.84
C LEU A 170 -5.93 1.28 -24.54
N GLN A 171 -5.60 0.42 -23.57
CA GLN A 171 -4.20 0.08 -23.29
C GLN A 171 -3.53 -0.65 -24.45
N GLU A 172 -4.23 -1.57 -25.12
CA GLU A 172 -3.72 -2.25 -26.31
C GLU A 172 -3.52 -1.27 -27.47
N GLU A 173 -4.44 -0.34 -27.70
CA GLU A 173 -4.31 0.72 -28.69
C GLU A 173 -3.12 1.64 -28.39
N ILE A 174 -2.97 2.09 -27.14
CA ILE A 174 -1.81 2.87 -26.68
C ILE A 174 -0.52 2.06 -26.86
N SER A 175 -0.50 0.77 -26.53
CA SER A 175 0.69 -0.06 -26.70
C SER A 175 1.05 -0.25 -28.18
N THR A 176 0.04 -0.37 -29.04
CA THR A 176 0.20 -0.55 -30.49
C THR A 176 0.74 0.73 -31.13
N THR A 177 0.21 1.88 -30.73
CA THR A 177 0.71 3.19 -31.20
C THR A 177 2.12 3.48 -30.69
N LEU A 178 2.42 3.17 -29.41
CA LEU A 178 3.75 3.36 -28.83
C LEU A 178 4.79 2.38 -29.38
N ARG A 179 4.38 1.20 -29.87
CA ARG A 179 5.30 0.20 -30.46
C ARG A 179 6.08 0.76 -31.65
N ALA A 180 5.52 1.71 -32.40
CA ALA A 180 6.24 2.39 -33.49
C ALA A 180 7.47 3.19 -33.02
N PHE A 181 7.50 3.62 -31.76
CA PHE A 181 8.60 4.37 -31.15
C PHE A 181 9.47 3.50 -30.22
N TYR A 182 9.39 2.18 -30.35
CA TYR A 182 10.19 1.24 -29.58
C TYR A 182 11.35 0.69 -30.41
N CYS A 183 12.56 0.76 -29.86
CA CYS A 183 13.74 0.17 -30.48
C CYS A 183 14.08 -1.18 -29.83
N GLU A 184 13.83 -2.28 -30.54
CA GLU A 184 14.09 -3.66 -30.07
C GLU A 184 15.60 -3.95 -29.88
N LEU A 185 16.48 -3.29 -30.64
CA LEU A 185 17.92 -3.50 -30.49
C LEU A 185 18.46 -2.88 -29.20
N CYS A 186 17.83 -1.80 -28.74
CA CYS A 186 18.28 -1.00 -27.62
C CYS A 186 17.42 -1.14 -26.37
N ASP A 187 16.26 -1.79 -26.47
CA ASP A 187 15.23 -1.88 -25.43
C ASP A 187 14.81 -0.51 -24.89
N LYS A 188 14.65 0.47 -25.80
CA LYS A 188 14.32 1.86 -25.46
C LYS A 188 12.99 2.27 -26.08
N GLN A 189 12.09 2.80 -25.24
CA GLN A 189 10.86 3.46 -25.67
C GLN A 189 11.10 4.96 -25.81
N PHE A 190 10.80 5.51 -26.98
CA PHE A 190 10.89 6.93 -27.26
C PHE A 190 9.50 7.58 -27.21
N LYS A 191 9.48 8.86 -26.80
CA LYS A 191 8.22 9.62 -26.63
C LYS A 191 7.81 10.40 -27.87
N ASN A 192 8.78 10.72 -28.73
CA ASN A 192 8.58 11.55 -29.92
C ASN A 192 9.26 10.92 -31.13
N VAL A 193 8.69 11.14 -32.32
CA VAL A 193 9.20 10.68 -33.62
C VAL A 193 10.64 11.13 -33.83
N ALA A 194 10.95 12.41 -33.56
CA ALA A 194 12.29 12.97 -33.77
C ALA A 194 13.37 12.31 -32.89
N GLN A 195 13.05 11.97 -31.64
CA GLN A 195 13.99 11.28 -30.74
C GLN A 195 14.25 9.84 -31.18
N TYR A 196 13.22 9.17 -31.69
CA TYR A 196 13.35 7.83 -32.23
C TYR A 196 14.22 7.82 -33.48
N ASP A 197 13.99 8.76 -34.40
CA ASP A 197 14.76 8.90 -35.64
C ASP A 197 16.23 9.25 -35.37
N GLU A 198 16.49 10.21 -34.48
CA GLU A 198 17.86 10.53 -34.04
C GLU A 198 18.55 9.32 -33.40
N HIS A 199 17.82 8.54 -32.60
CA HIS A 199 18.34 7.31 -32.03
C HIS A 199 18.71 6.29 -33.10
N THR A 200 17.82 6.05 -34.07
CA THR A 200 18.08 5.09 -35.15
C THR A 200 19.25 5.52 -36.04
N ASN A 201 19.44 6.83 -36.21
CA ASN A 201 20.55 7.39 -36.99
C ASN A 201 21.85 7.53 -36.18
N SER A 202 21.82 7.30 -34.86
CA SER A 202 23.00 7.42 -34.01
C SER A 202 24.03 6.31 -34.26
N TYR A 203 25.32 6.66 -34.24
CA TYR A 203 26.43 5.70 -34.43
C TYR A 203 26.36 4.50 -33.48
N ALA A 204 25.96 4.74 -32.22
CA ALA A 204 25.83 3.71 -31.20
C ALA A 204 24.75 2.67 -31.55
N HIS A 205 23.62 3.10 -32.12
CA HIS A 205 22.55 2.21 -32.56
C HIS A 205 23.02 1.32 -33.73
N HIS A 206 23.63 1.93 -34.76
CA HIS A 206 24.18 1.17 -35.90
C HIS A 206 25.29 0.18 -35.48
N HIS A 207 26.11 0.54 -34.51
CA HIS A 207 27.13 -0.38 -33.98
C HIS A 207 26.49 -1.59 -33.28
N LYS A 208 25.46 -1.35 -32.46
CA LYS A 208 24.70 -2.43 -31.79
C LYS A 208 23.97 -3.32 -32.81
N ALA A 209 23.42 -2.73 -33.87
CA ALA A 209 22.81 -3.46 -34.98
C ALA A 209 23.81 -4.39 -35.68
N ARG A 210 24.97 -3.87 -36.08
CA ARG A 210 26.03 -4.68 -36.72
C ARG A 210 26.58 -5.78 -35.81
N ALA A 211 26.74 -5.50 -34.52
CA ALA A 211 27.18 -6.49 -33.55
C ALA A 211 26.16 -7.64 -33.39
N ARG A 212 24.86 -7.32 -33.35
CA ARG A 212 23.79 -8.32 -33.31
C ARG A 212 23.72 -9.15 -34.59
N ASP A 213 23.88 -8.52 -35.75
CA ASP A 213 23.90 -9.21 -37.04
C ASP A 213 25.10 -10.18 -37.16
N MET A 214 26.30 -9.74 -36.78
CA MET A 214 27.47 -10.63 -36.70
C MET A 214 27.24 -11.79 -35.73
N GLN A 215 26.65 -11.54 -34.57
CA GLN A 215 26.34 -12.59 -33.60
C GLN A 215 25.26 -13.57 -34.12
N ALA A 216 24.26 -13.07 -34.85
CA ALA A 216 23.22 -13.89 -35.48
C ALA A 216 23.80 -14.76 -36.59
N ALA A 217 24.65 -14.17 -37.46
CA ALA A 217 25.37 -14.89 -38.50
C ALA A 217 26.33 -15.95 -37.92
N GLN A 218 27.04 -15.61 -36.84
CA GLN A 218 27.92 -16.55 -36.13
C GLN A 218 27.11 -17.69 -35.49
N LYS A 219 25.96 -17.40 -34.89
CA LYS A 219 25.05 -18.42 -34.33
C LYS A 219 24.45 -19.31 -35.42
N LEU A 220 24.12 -18.75 -36.58
CA LEU A 220 23.66 -19.51 -37.74
C LEU A 220 24.77 -20.42 -38.31
N MET A 221 26.02 -19.94 -38.32
CA MET A 221 27.17 -20.72 -38.75
C MET A 221 27.55 -21.82 -37.74
N GLN A 222 27.52 -21.53 -36.43
CA GLN A 222 27.75 -22.51 -35.35
C GLN A 222 26.60 -23.52 -35.22
N GLY A 223 25.37 -23.14 -35.57
CA GLY A 223 24.21 -24.03 -35.67
C GLY A 223 24.21 -24.95 -36.90
N ARG A 224 25.25 -24.88 -37.74
CA ARG A 224 25.45 -25.77 -38.90
C ARG A 224 26.23 -27.05 -38.56
N GLY A 225 26.37 -27.38 -37.28
CA GLY A 225 26.54 -28.77 -36.86
C GLY A 225 25.23 -29.52 -37.11
N SER A 226 25.11 -30.14 -38.29
CA SER A 226 23.99 -30.96 -38.77
C SER A 226 22.59 -30.41 -38.40
N LYS A 227 22.08 -29.50 -39.24
CA LYS A 227 20.69 -29.02 -39.20
C LYS A 227 19.67 -30.18 -39.08
N GLU A 228 19.99 -31.34 -39.68
CA GLU A 228 19.19 -32.57 -39.58
C GLU A 228 19.17 -33.18 -38.17
N ASP A 229 20.23 -33.08 -37.38
CA ASP A 229 20.28 -33.65 -36.03
C ASP A 229 19.48 -32.82 -35.01
N ILE A 230 19.42 -31.50 -35.22
CA ILE A 230 18.61 -30.61 -34.38
C ILE A 230 17.12 -30.72 -34.74
N ASP A 231 16.78 -30.82 -36.02
CA ASP A 231 15.40 -31.02 -36.48
C ASP A 231 14.87 -32.39 -36.06
N LYS A 232 15.69 -33.45 -36.13
CA LYS A 232 15.34 -34.78 -35.56
C LYS A 232 15.10 -34.75 -34.06
N ARG A 233 15.80 -33.88 -33.30
CA ARG A 233 15.60 -33.73 -31.85
C ARG A 233 14.31 -32.99 -31.54
N LYS A 234 14.01 -31.91 -32.27
CA LYS A 234 12.75 -31.14 -32.14
C LYS A 234 11.53 -31.94 -32.58
N GLU A 235 11.64 -32.76 -33.62
CA GLU A 235 10.55 -33.62 -34.07
C GLU A 235 10.26 -34.74 -33.05
N LYS A 236 11.30 -35.32 -32.43
CA LYS A 236 11.14 -36.27 -31.32
C LYS A 236 10.48 -35.63 -30.09
N GLU A 237 10.75 -34.37 -29.82
CA GLU A 237 10.15 -33.60 -28.73
C GLU A 237 8.69 -33.25 -29.01
N ARG A 238 8.39 -32.71 -30.21
CA ARG A 238 7.02 -32.47 -30.70
C ARG A 238 6.16 -33.73 -30.67
N LYS A 239 6.74 -34.88 -31.01
CA LYS A 239 6.06 -36.19 -30.94
C LYS A 239 5.79 -36.66 -29.52
N ARG A 240 6.55 -36.21 -28.51
CA ARG A 240 6.27 -36.47 -27.09
C ARG A 240 5.14 -35.55 -26.60
N GLU A 241 5.24 -34.26 -26.92
CA GLU A 241 4.21 -33.27 -26.61
C GLU A 241 2.86 -33.65 -27.23
N GLU A 242 2.84 -34.08 -28.50
CA GLU A 242 1.60 -34.49 -29.17
C GLU A 242 0.98 -35.73 -28.51
N LYS A 243 1.81 -36.68 -28.03
CA LYS A 243 1.32 -37.84 -27.27
C LYS A 243 0.76 -37.44 -25.91
N GLU A 244 1.38 -36.49 -25.23
CA GLU A 244 0.89 -35.96 -23.96
C GLU A 244 -0.40 -35.15 -24.16
N MET A 245 -0.44 -34.29 -25.18
CA MET A 245 -1.64 -33.54 -25.58
C MET A 245 -2.77 -34.46 -26.01
N ARG A 246 -2.47 -35.55 -26.72
CA ARG A 246 -3.46 -36.56 -27.09
C ARG A 246 -3.94 -37.38 -25.89
N LYS A 247 -3.06 -37.65 -24.92
CA LYS A 247 -3.41 -38.33 -23.66
C LYS A 247 -4.27 -37.42 -22.76
N LEU A 248 -3.98 -36.11 -22.73
CA LEU A 248 -4.79 -35.09 -22.07
C LEU A 248 -6.16 -34.93 -22.74
N ALA A 249 -6.23 -34.90 -24.07
CA ALA A 249 -7.49 -34.86 -24.81
C ALA A 249 -8.34 -36.13 -24.62
N ALA A 250 -7.70 -37.30 -24.53
CA ALA A 250 -8.37 -38.56 -24.21
C ALA A 250 -8.87 -38.60 -22.75
N ALA A 251 -8.10 -38.04 -21.81
CA ALA A 251 -8.52 -37.89 -20.41
C ALA A 251 -9.67 -36.87 -20.24
N ALA A 252 -9.75 -35.87 -21.13
CA ALA A 252 -10.85 -34.91 -21.22
C ALA A 252 -12.10 -35.46 -21.95
N GLY A 253 -12.11 -36.72 -22.40
CA GLY A 253 -13.31 -37.40 -22.90
C GLY A 253 -13.77 -37.03 -24.32
N ILE A 254 -12.96 -36.31 -25.11
CA ILE A 254 -13.32 -35.92 -26.48
C ILE A 254 -12.88 -37.02 -27.45
N LYS A 255 -13.84 -37.80 -27.98
CA LYS A 255 -13.60 -38.84 -28.99
C LYS A 255 -13.35 -38.22 -30.37
N LEU A 256 -12.08 -38.10 -30.78
CA LEU A 256 -11.75 -37.71 -32.16
C LEU A 256 -11.97 -38.90 -33.10
N ALA A 257 -12.93 -38.77 -34.03
CA ALA A 257 -13.34 -39.84 -34.94
C ALA A 257 -12.22 -40.20 -35.95
N LYS A 258 -12.05 -41.50 -36.17
CA LYS A 258 -11.24 -42.08 -37.26
C LYS A 258 -11.98 -41.86 -38.60
N PRO A 259 -11.34 -41.32 -39.65
CA PRO A 259 -12.02 -41.18 -40.94
C PRO A 259 -12.31 -42.55 -41.57
N PRO A 260 -13.45 -42.71 -42.28
CA PRO A 260 -13.83 -43.97 -42.91
C PRO A 260 -12.94 -44.23 -44.13
N ALA A 261 -12.36 -45.44 -44.18
CA ALA A 261 -11.77 -46.00 -45.38
C ALA A 261 -12.91 -46.42 -46.33
N LEU A 262 -13.01 -45.76 -47.49
CA LEU A 262 -13.79 -46.26 -48.61
C LEU A 262 -13.01 -47.37 -49.31
N ALA A 263 -13.72 -48.49 -49.51
CA ALA A 263 -13.27 -49.69 -50.17
C ALA A 263 -13.07 -49.49 -51.67
N SER A 264 -12.02 -50.08 -52.23
CA SER A 264 -11.97 -50.47 -53.64
C SER A 264 -12.28 -51.95 -53.76
N ALA A 265 -13.09 -52.26 -54.77
CA ALA A 265 -13.73 -53.52 -55.03
C ALA A 265 -12.76 -54.66 -55.40
N SER A 266 -13.19 -55.85 -55.00
CA SER A 266 -12.78 -57.20 -55.34
C SER A 266 -12.54 -57.49 -56.83
N THR A 267 -11.55 -58.34 -57.14
CA THR A 267 -11.74 -59.56 -57.97
C THR A 267 -10.65 -60.63 -57.74
N ALA A 268 -11.14 -61.83 -57.40
CA ALA A 268 -10.71 -63.19 -57.80
C ALA A 268 -9.27 -63.73 -57.55
N GLY A 269 -9.21 -64.89 -56.86
CA GLY A 269 -8.29 -65.97 -57.26
C GLY A 269 -7.68 -66.85 -56.14
N ALA A 270 -8.37 -67.94 -55.80
CA ALA A 270 -7.88 -69.29 -55.47
C ALA A 270 -6.71 -69.53 -54.48
N ASP A 271 -7.03 -70.27 -53.40
CA ASP A 271 -6.18 -71.17 -52.57
C ASP A 271 -5.56 -72.34 -53.39
N PRO A 272 -4.60 -73.18 -52.90
CA PRO A 272 -4.32 -73.50 -51.48
C PRO A 272 -2.86 -73.77 -51.03
N ALA A 273 -2.72 -73.83 -49.69
CA ALA A 273 -1.85 -74.69 -48.86
C ALA A 273 -0.31 -74.62 -48.96
N GLU A 274 0.37 -74.30 -47.84
CA GLU A 274 1.14 -75.30 -47.06
C GLU A 274 1.68 -74.75 -45.72
N THR A 275 2.04 -75.71 -44.88
CA THR A 275 2.39 -75.72 -43.44
C THR A 275 3.66 -74.99 -43.00
N SER A 276 3.70 -74.57 -41.73
CA SER A 276 4.62 -75.07 -40.66
C SER A 276 5.18 -74.01 -39.68
N ALA A 277 5.26 -74.43 -38.41
CA ALA A 277 6.11 -73.98 -37.29
C ALA A 277 6.13 -72.47 -36.94
N GLY A 278 5.81 -72.02 -35.71
CA GLY A 278 6.14 -72.58 -34.41
C GLY A 278 7.24 -71.73 -33.74
N PHE A 279 6.88 -70.74 -32.92
CA PHE A 279 7.81 -70.23 -31.89
C PHE A 279 7.04 -69.69 -30.67
N LYS A 280 7.18 -70.40 -29.55
CA LYS A 280 6.75 -70.01 -28.20
C LYS A 280 7.91 -69.30 -27.50
N LYS A 281 7.61 -68.24 -26.75
CA LYS A 281 8.28 -67.76 -25.52
C LYS A 281 7.71 -66.36 -25.20
N SER A 282 7.48 -65.94 -23.98
CA SER A 282 7.38 -66.55 -22.64
C SER A 282 6.91 -65.39 -21.76
N GLY A 283 5.82 -65.58 -21.00
CA GLY A 283 5.38 -64.59 -20.03
C GLY A 283 6.31 -64.56 -18.82
N TRP A 284 6.55 -63.36 -18.29
CA TRP A 284 6.85 -63.16 -16.88
C TRP A 284 5.86 -62.15 -16.29
N ALA A 285 5.31 -62.54 -15.16
CA ALA A 285 4.26 -61.88 -14.41
C ALA A 285 4.80 -60.67 -13.65
N ALA A 286 4.00 -59.61 -13.55
CA ALA A 286 4.19 -58.54 -12.60
C ALA A 286 3.49 -58.93 -11.29
N VAL A 287 4.25 -59.00 -10.20
CA VAL A 287 3.75 -59.12 -8.83
C VAL A 287 3.33 -57.73 -8.35
N SER A 288 2.11 -57.64 -7.84
CA SER A 288 1.58 -56.49 -7.11
C SER A 288 1.84 -56.66 -5.61
N SER A 289 2.48 -55.67 -4.98
CA SER A 289 2.23 -55.20 -3.62
C SER A 289 2.86 -53.83 -3.46
#